data_AF-A0AAD2A7S1-F1
#
_entry.id   AF-A0AAD2A7S1-F1
#
_cell.length_a   1.000
_cell.length_b   1.000
_cell.length_c   1.000
_cell.angle_alpha   90.00
_cell.angle_beta   90.00
_cell.angle_gamma   90.00
#
_symmetry.space_group_name_H-M   'P 1'
#
loop_
_entity.id
_entity.type
_entity.pdbx_description
1 polymer ?
#
loop_
_entity_poly.entity_id
_entity_poly.type
_entity_poly.pdbx_seq_one_letter_code
_entity_poly.pdbx_strand_id
1 'polypeptide(L)'
;MDGGGEESIEAVAAARRERLRALKAAQELLNTPDTDAENDKYNQEQQEEEEEENANMKFRNYLPHDKQLQEGKLAPPILPKFEDPVLMAPPPEEKKEVGY
;
A
#
# COMPACT_ATOMS: atom_id res chain seq x y z
N MET A 1 -12.70 16.87 50.38
CA MET A 1 -11.96 15.65 50.70
C MET A 1 -11.30 15.24 49.40
N ASP A 2 -10.04 15.66 49.21
CA ASP A 2 -9.21 15.30 48.05
C ASP A 2 -8.44 14.03 48.44
N GLY A 3 -8.73 12.93 47.74
CA GLY A 3 -8.30 11.58 48.13
C GLY A 3 -8.22 10.65 46.94
N GLY A 4 -7.71 11.15 45.80
CA GLY A 4 -7.46 10.37 44.58
C GLY A 4 -6.08 10.61 43.96
N GLY A 5 -5.18 11.30 44.67
CA GLY A 5 -3.88 11.72 44.12
C GLY A 5 -2.82 10.64 44.11
N GLU A 6 -2.75 9.79 45.15
CA GLU A 6 -1.61 8.88 45.36
C GLU A 6 -1.54 7.70 44.39
N GLU A 7 -2.67 7.06 44.07
CA GLU A 7 -2.72 6.01 43.03
C GLU A 7 -2.44 6.56 41.62
N SER A 8 -2.84 7.81 41.36
CA SER A 8 -2.57 8.48 40.08
C SER A 8 -1.08 8.81 39.92
N ILE A 9 -0.39 9.22 40.99
CA ILE A 9 1.04 9.55 40.91
C ILE A 9 1.88 8.28 40.76
N GLU A 10 1.54 7.20 41.47
CA GLU A 10 2.24 5.92 41.35
C GLU A 10 1.99 5.28 39.97
N ALA A 11 0.77 5.34 39.44
CA ALA A 11 0.47 4.87 38.08
C ALA A 11 1.26 5.66 37.01
N VAL A 12 1.34 6.98 37.15
CA VAL A 12 2.16 7.84 36.25
C VAL A 12 3.65 7.51 36.39
N ALA A 13 4.14 7.26 37.60
CA ALA A 13 5.51 6.85 37.84
C ALA A 13 5.82 5.48 37.23
N ALA A 14 4.90 4.52 37.34
CA ALA A 14 5.02 3.20 36.73
C ALA A 14 5.05 3.28 35.20
N ALA A 15 4.11 3.99 34.58
CA ALA A 15 4.06 4.19 33.13
C ALA A 15 5.34 4.87 32.60
N ARG A 16 5.89 5.85 33.33
CA ARG A 16 7.15 6.49 32.99
C ARG A 16 8.33 5.51 33.05
N ARG A 17 8.41 4.68 34.09
CA ARG A 17 9.48 3.68 34.23
C ARG A 17 9.43 2.64 33.11
N GLU A 18 8.23 2.18 32.76
CA GLU A 18 8.02 1.23 31.67
C GLU A 18 8.47 1.82 30.33
N ARG A 19 8.04 3.05 30.01
CA ARG A 19 8.47 3.75 28.80
C ARG A 19 9.99 3.91 28.72
N LEU A 20 10.63 4.26 29.83
CA LEU A 20 12.09 4.40 29.88
C LEU A 20 12.80 3.05 29.71
N ARG A 21 12.23 1.95 30.22
CA ARG A 21 12.77 0.60 29.99
C ARG A 21 12.69 0.23 28.51
N ALA A 22 11.55 0.48 27.86
CA ALA A 22 11.37 0.21 26.43
C ALA A 22 12.35 1.00 25.56
N LEU A 23 12.52 2.30 25.82
CA LEU A 23 13.48 3.14 25.10
C LEU A 23 14.92 2.67 25.28
N LYS A 24 15.30 2.25 26.49
CA LYS A 24 16.64 1.68 26.75
C LYS A 24 16.87 0.37 26.01
N ALA A 25 15.89 -0.53 26.00
CA ALA A 25 15.99 -1.79 25.28
C ALA A 25 16.15 -1.57 23.76
N ALA A 26 15.38 -0.64 23.17
CA ALA A 26 15.52 -0.29 21.75
C ALA A 26 16.90 0.33 21.44
N GLN A 27 17.41 1.17 22.35
CA GLN A 27 18.75 1.75 22.21
C GLN A 27 19.85 0.69 22.35
N GLU A 28 19.67 -0.31 23.21
CA GLU A 28 20.62 -1.42 23.37
C GLU A 28 20.72 -2.26 22.09
N LEU A 29 19.58 -2.64 21.50
CA LEU A 29 19.54 -3.34 20.20
C LEU A 29 20.21 -2.54 19.08
N LEU A 30 20.07 -1.21 19.07
CA LEU A 30 20.74 -0.37 18.09
C LEU A 30 22.28 -0.34 18.27
N ASN A 31 22.76 -0.49 19.51
CA ASN A 31 24.18 -0.40 19.84
C ASN A 31 24.90 -1.75 19.79
N THR A 32 24.18 -2.86 19.95
CA THR A 32 24.72 -4.21 19.74
C THR A 32 24.61 -4.53 18.25
N PRO A 33 25.72 -4.69 17.50
CA PRO A 33 25.61 -5.27 16.17
C PRO A 33 25.02 -6.68 16.30
N ASP A 34 23.99 -7.00 15.52
CA ASP A 34 23.32 -8.31 15.53
C ASP A 34 24.35 -9.43 15.27
N THR A 35 24.84 -10.06 16.32
CA THR A 35 25.70 -11.26 16.23
C THR A 35 24.90 -12.56 16.15
N ASP A 36 23.57 -12.48 16.33
CA ASP A 36 22.65 -13.64 16.32
C ASP A 36 21.87 -13.79 14.99
N ALA A 37 22.20 -13.00 13.96
CA ALA A 37 21.68 -13.17 12.60
C ALA A 37 22.28 -14.37 11.84
N GLU A 38 23.11 -15.19 12.51
CA GLU A 38 23.75 -16.39 11.94
C GLU A 38 22.81 -17.63 11.92
N ASN A 39 21.51 -17.45 11.66
CA ASN A 39 20.61 -18.57 11.35
C ASN A 39 19.64 -18.32 10.18
N ASP A 40 19.63 -17.12 9.59
CA ASP A 40 18.86 -16.83 8.36
C ASP A 40 19.74 -16.71 7.10
N LYS A 41 21.06 -16.95 7.22
CA LYS A 41 22.02 -16.85 6.11
C LYS A 41 21.89 -17.91 5.01
N TYR A 42 21.13 -18.99 5.21
CA TYR A 42 20.96 -20.01 4.17
C TYR A 42 19.94 -19.65 3.08
N ASN A 43 19.30 -18.48 3.15
CA ASN A 43 18.42 -17.97 2.08
C ASN A 43 18.81 -16.56 1.56
N GLN A 44 19.90 -15.98 2.04
CA GLN A 44 20.28 -14.59 1.76
C GLN A 44 21.23 -14.43 0.56
N GLU A 45 22.01 -15.47 0.24
CA GLU A 45 23.01 -15.41 -0.85
C GLU A 45 22.41 -15.26 -2.26
N GLN A 46 21.09 -15.44 -2.44
CA GLN A 46 20.40 -15.16 -3.71
C GLN A 46 19.65 -13.84 -3.74
N GLN A 47 19.57 -13.09 -2.63
CA GLN A 47 18.89 -11.79 -2.56
C GLN A 47 19.87 -10.61 -2.48
N GLU A 48 21.08 -10.83 -1.98
CA GLU A 48 22.09 -9.77 -1.81
C GLU A 48 22.64 -9.20 -3.13
N GLU A 49 22.64 -9.96 -4.23
CA GLU A 49 23.12 -9.47 -5.54
C GLU A 49 22.19 -8.39 -6.16
N GLU A 50 20.90 -8.38 -5.80
CA GLU A 50 19.97 -7.35 -6.28
C GLU A 50 19.92 -6.11 -5.36
N GLU A 51 20.24 -6.23 -4.07
CA GLU A 51 20.12 -5.11 -3.12
C GLU A 51 21.17 -4.01 -3.31
N GLU A 52 22.38 -4.33 -3.80
CA GLU A 52 23.44 -3.33 -4.02
C GLU A 52 23.20 -2.42 -5.23
N GLU A 53 22.51 -2.88 -6.28
CA GLU A 53 22.18 -2.06 -7.47
C GLU A 53 21.08 -1.02 -7.16
N ASN A 54 20.42 -1.17 -6.02
CA ASN A 54 19.19 -0.51 -5.62
C ASN A 54 19.39 0.64 -4.60
N ALA A 55 20.64 0.91 -4.19
CA ALA A 55 20.98 1.95 -3.23
C ALA A 55 20.72 3.41 -3.70
N ASN A 56 20.23 3.60 -4.94
CA ASN A 56 19.78 4.90 -5.47
C ASN A 56 18.36 4.83 -6.08
N MET A 57 17.43 4.12 -5.45
CA MET A 57 16.04 4.14 -5.89
C MET A 57 15.34 5.44 -5.47
N LYS A 58 15.10 6.32 -6.43
CA LYS A 58 14.22 7.48 -6.23
C LYS A 58 12.78 6.97 -6.14
N PHE A 59 12.20 7.00 -4.93
CA PHE A 59 10.81 6.60 -4.61
C PHE A 59 9.72 7.46 -5.28
N ARG A 60 9.94 8.01 -6.47
CA ARG A 60 8.89 8.74 -7.18
C ARG A 60 8.20 7.82 -8.17
N ASN A 61 6.99 7.40 -7.80
CA ASN A 61 6.15 6.40 -8.49
C ASN A 61 6.76 4.99 -8.54
N TYR A 62 7.41 4.55 -7.46
CA TYR A 62 7.88 3.16 -7.36
C TYR A 62 6.69 2.18 -7.37
N LEU A 63 6.75 1.21 -8.28
CA LEU A 63 5.81 0.10 -8.38
C LEU A 63 6.49 -1.15 -7.79
N PRO A 64 5.92 -1.76 -6.73
CA PRO A 64 6.52 -2.94 -6.10
C PRO A 64 6.85 -4.03 -7.12
N HIS A 65 8.03 -4.65 -7.05
CA HIS A 65 8.42 -5.73 -7.97
C HIS A 65 7.78 -7.08 -7.65
N ASP A 66 7.32 -7.27 -6.40
CA ASP A 66 6.63 -8.48 -5.98
C ASP A 66 5.33 -8.67 -6.77
N LYS A 67 5.25 -9.82 -7.46
CA LYS A 67 4.12 -10.19 -8.31
C LYS A 67 2.82 -10.23 -7.52
N GLN A 68 2.86 -10.66 -6.25
CA GLN A 68 1.69 -10.74 -5.38
C GLN A 68 1.14 -9.36 -5.00
N LEU A 69 2.02 -8.36 -4.86
CA LEU A 69 1.66 -6.97 -4.61
C LEU A 69 1.26 -6.20 -5.89
N GLN A 70 1.63 -6.72 -7.07
CA GLN A 70 1.20 -6.20 -8.37
C GLN A 70 -0.17 -6.72 -8.83
N GLU A 71 -0.78 -7.68 -8.14
CA GLU A 71 -2.02 -8.38 -8.57
C GLU A 71 -3.26 -7.47 -8.66
N GLY A 72 -3.15 -6.20 -8.30
CA GLY A 72 -4.16 -5.17 -8.59
C GLY A 72 -4.20 -4.68 -10.05
N LYS A 73 -3.30 -5.14 -10.93
CA LYS A 73 -3.33 -4.87 -12.39
C LYS A 73 -4.43 -5.68 -13.08
N LEU A 74 -5.66 -5.62 -12.58
CA LEU A 74 -6.80 -6.18 -13.29
C LEU A 74 -6.90 -5.49 -14.65
N ALA A 75 -7.10 -6.28 -15.71
CA ALA A 75 -7.30 -5.74 -17.05
C ALA A 75 -8.36 -4.64 -16.98
N PRO A 76 -8.16 -3.50 -17.66
CA PRO A 76 -9.13 -2.42 -17.61
C PRO A 76 -10.49 -2.98 -18.03
N PRO A 77 -11.57 -2.60 -17.32
CA PRO A 77 -12.90 -3.10 -17.64
C PRO A 77 -13.20 -2.77 -19.11
N ILE A 78 -13.55 -3.78 -19.89
CA ILE A 78 -13.90 -3.60 -21.30
C ILE A 78 -15.24 -2.87 -21.31
N LEU A 79 -15.19 -1.59 -21.68
CA LEU A 79 -16.40 -0.81 -21.85
C LEU A 79 -17.26 -1.43 -22.96
N PRO A 80 -18.60 -1.52 -22.77
CA PRO A 80 -19.50 -1.92 -23.84
C PRO A 80 -19.26 -1.02 -25.07
N LYS A 81 -19.28 -1.62 -26.26
CA LYS A 81 -19.30 -0.85 -27.50
C LYS A 81 -20.65 -0.17 -27.56
N PHE A 82 -20.70 1.12 -27.24
CA PHE A 82 -21.91 1.92 -27.37
C PHE A 82 -22.23 2.03 -28.87
N GLU A 83 -23.39 1.53 -29.30
CA GLU A 83 -23.88 1.81 -30.64
C GLU A 83 -24.40 3.24 -30.64
N ASP A 84 -23.80 4.08 -31.49
CA ASP A 84 -24.33 5.42 -31.72
C ASP A 84 -25.77 5.29 -32.24
N PRO A 85 -26.72 6.09 -31.70
CA PRO A 85 -28.11 6.00 -32.12
C PRO A 85 -28.18 6.22 -33.63
N VAL A 86 -28.62 5.19 -34.34
CA VAL A 86 -28.90 5.30 -35.77
C VAL A 86 -30.00 6.34 -35.87
N LEU A 87 -29.66 7.54 -36.35
CA LEU A 87 -30.62 8.58 -36.67
C LEU A 87 -31.71 7.91 -37.50
N MET A 88 -32.90 7.81 -36.92
CA MET A 88 -34.06 7.18 -37.54
C MET A 88 -34.20 7.80 -38.93
N ALA A 89 -33.90 7.01 -39.97
CA ALA A 89 -33.95 7.50 -41.33
C ALA A 89 -35.34 8.14 -41.53
N PRO A 90 -35.41 9.37 -42.06
CA PRO A 90 -36.68 10.04 -42.25
C PRO A 90 -37.61 9.09 -43.02
N PRO A 91 -38.89 8.98 -42.62
CA PRO A 91 -39.82 8.09 -43.31
C PRO A 91 -39.80 8.42 -44.81
N PRO A 92 -39.82 7.40 -45.70
CA PRO A 92 -39.87 7.67 -47.13
C PRO A 92 -41.15 8.45 -47.42
N GLU A 93 -41.03 9.71 -47.83
CA GLU A 93 -42.19 10.49 -48.26
C GLU A 93 -42.74 9.90 -49.56
N GLU A 94 -43.98 9.45 -49.45
CA GLU A 94 -44.78 8.79 -50.49
C GLU A 94 -44.87 9.67 -51.73
N LYS A 95 -44.65 9.05 -52.90
CA LYS A 95 -44.92 9.67 -54.19
C LYS A 95 -46.42 9.98 -54.25
N LYS A 96 -46.78 11.25 -54.14
CA LYS A 96 -48.15 11.71 -54.40
C LYS A 96 -48.47 11.42 -55.87
N GLU A 97 -49.22 10.36 -56.12
CA GLU A 97 -49.91 10.16 -57.39
C GLU A 97 -50.97 11.26 -57.52
N VAL A 98 -50.70 12.21 -58.41
CA VAL A 98 -51.68 13.21 -58.81
C VAL A 98 -52.61 12.51 -59.80
N GLY A 99 -53.80 12.13 -59.33
CA GLY A 99 -54.88 11.60 -60.16
C GLY A 99 -55.32 12.66 -61.19
N TYR A 100 -55.48 12.20 -62.43
CA TYR A 100 -56.00 12.95 -63.58
C TYR A 100 -57.44 13.44 -63.37
#